data_AF-A0A914TPL7-F1
#
_entry.id   AF-A0A914TPL7-F1
#
_cell.length_a   1.000
_cell.length_b   1.000
_cell.length_c   1.000
_cell.angle_alpha   90.00
_cell.angle_beta   90.00
_cell.angle_gamma   90.00
#
_symmetry.space_group_name_H-M   'P 1'
#
loop_
_entity.id
_entity.type
_entity.pdbx_description
1 polymer ?
#
loop_
_entity_poly.entity_id
_entity_poly.type
_entity_poly.pdbx_seq_one_letter_code
_entity_poly.pdbx_strand_id
1 'polypeptide(L)'
;MIKLKIISKYLIILCLITITETVNCPRPIRFGRQPAKDCQPASDPNKLPKTSLQKWFTRAEFEDLFPKANHGWGPHKCLPYSYDSFIIASRYFPEFGTASSISRSKFTRNELKRRDVAAFFAHIVQETGETNYDLFKYVFTFN
;
A
#
# COMPACT_ATOMS: atom_id res chain seq x y z
N MET A 1 51.75 22.08 -0.91
CA MET A 1 50.34 22.07 -0.46
C MET A 1 49.28 21.91 -1.57
N ILE A 2 49.63 21.92 -2.87
CA ILE A 2 48.65 21.79 -3.98
C ILE A 2 48.30 20.34 -4.32
N LYS A 3 49.25 19.39 -4.20
CA LYS A 3 49.04 17.97 -4.53
C LYS A 3 48.02 17.25 -3.63
N LEU A 4 47.84 17.68 -2.38
CA LEU A 4 46.93 17.02 -1.43
C LEU A 4 45.45 17.34 -1.68
N LYS A 5 45.13 18.55 -2.19
CA LYS A 5 43.75 18.96 -2.52
C LYS A 5 43.21 18.28 -3.78
N ILE A 6 44.09 17.89 -4.70
CA ILE A 6 43.73 17.24 -5.96
C ILE A 6 43.31 15.78 -5.71
N ILE A 7 44.07 15.05 -4.89
CA ILE A 7 43.76 13.64 -4.56
C ILE A 7 42.41 13.53 -3.83
N SER A 8 42.09 14.47 -2.93
CA SER A 8 40.80 14.50 -2.22
C SER A 8 39.59 14.70 -3.15
N LYS A 9 39.70 15.55 -4.18
CA LYS A 9 38.61 15.76 -5.15
C LYS A 9 38.36 14.54 -6.04
N TYR A 10 39.42 13.85 -6.48
CA TYR A 10 39.27 12.64 -7.29
C TYR A 10 38.74 11.45 -6.48
N LEU A 11 39.07 11.35 -5.19
CA LEU A 11 38.52 10.32 -4.30
C LEU A 11 37.00 10.48 -4.09
N ILE A 12 36.52 11.72 -3.96
CA ILE A 12 35.08 12.03 -3.82
C ILE A 12 34.32 11.74 -5.12
N ILE A 13 34.91 12.04 -6.28
CA ILE A 13 34.30 11.74 -7.58
C ILE A 13 34.27 10.23 -7.86
N LEU A 14 35.29 9.46 -7.46
CA LEU A 14 35.29 8.00 -7.60
C LEU A 14 34.26 7.32 -6.68
N CYS A 15 33.97 7.90 -5.52
CA CYS A 15 32.99 7.39 -4.56
C CYS A 15 31.53 7.60 -5.05
N LEU A 16 31.27 8.63 -5.85
CA LEU A 16 29.92 8.90 -6.41
C LEU A 16 29.55 8.00 -7.59
N ILE A 17 30.52 7.34 -8.23
CA ILE A 17 30.27 6.51 -9.44
C ILE A 17 29.92 5.05 -9.09
N THR A 18 30.10 4.62 -7.84
CA THR A 18 29.99 3.20 -7.44
C THR A 18 28.68 2.79 -6.76
N ILE A 19 27.69 3.68 -6.62
CA ILE A 19 26.42 3.35 -5.96
C ILE A 19 25.24 3.56 -6.93
N THR A 20 25.24 2.83 -8.03
CA THR A 20 24.02 2.55 -8.79
C THR A 20 23.89 1.05 -8.98
N GLU A 21 23.93 0.30 -7.87
CA GLU A 21 23.34 -1.04 -7.89
C GLU A 21 21.83 -0.87 -7.92
N THR A 22 21.23 -1.09 -9.08
CA THR A 22 19.79 -1.28 -9.18
C THR A 22 19.45 -2.54 -8.38
N VAL A 23 19.00 -2.37 -7.13
CA VAL A 23 18.46 -3.46 -6.33
C VAL A 23 17.22 -3.97 -7.07
N ASN A 24 17.40 -5.01 -7.89
CA ASN A 24 16.30 -5.68 -8.56
C ASN A 24 15.55 -6.48 -7.49
N CYS A 25 14.46 -5.91 -6.98
CA CYS A 25 13.56 -6.62 -6.09
C CYS A 25 13.07 -7.90 -6.80
N PRO A 26 13.13 -9.07 -6.14
CA PRO A 26 12.61 -10.30 -6.73
C PRO A 26 11.15 -10.10 -7.12
N ARG A 27 10.77 -10.61 -8.29
CA ARG A 27 9.38 -10.49 -8.76
C ARG A 27 8.45 -11.16 -7.75
N PRO A 28 7.33 -10.52 -7.38
CA PRO A 28 6.39 -11.11 -6.45
C PRO A 28 5.87 -12.44 -6.98
N ILE A 29 5.85 -13.45 -6.14
CA ILE A 29 5.20 -14.73 -6.43
C ILE A 29 3.69 -14.47 -6.51
N ARG A 30 3.06 -14.98 -7.55
CA ARG A 30 1.61 -14.83 -7.78
C ARG A 30 0.94 -16.18 -7.62
N PHE A 31 -0.08 -16.24 -6.79
CA PHE A 31 -0.90 -17.44 -6.63
C PHE A 31 -2.26 -17.27 -7.30
N GLY A 32 -2.89 -18.38 -7.67
CA GLY A 32 -4.20 -18.37 -8.34
C GLY A 32 -4.13 -18.02 -9.83
N ARG A 33 -5.31 -17.85 -10.44
CA ARG A 33 -5.45 -17.62 -11.87
C ARG A 33 -5.29 -16.13 -12.21
N GLN A 34 -4.62 -15.85 -13.31
CA GLN A 34 -4.58 -14.51 -13.89
C GLN A 34 -6.01 -14.05 -14.25
N PRO A 35 -6.35 -12.76 -14.09
CA PRO A 35 -7.61 -12.22 -14.59
C PRO A 35 -7.76 -12.47 -16.09
N ALA A 36 -8.96 -12.84 -16.52
CA ALA A 36 -9.31 -12.91 -17.94
C ALA A 36 -9.24 -11.50 -18.57
N LYS A 37 -8.94 -11.42 -19.87
CA LYS A 37 -8.81 -10.12 -20.58
C LYS A 37 -10.14 -9.36 -20.67
N ASP A 38 -11.25 -10.10 -20.72
CA ASP A 38 -12.63 -9.65 -20.84
C ASP A 38 -13.38 -9.62 -19.49
N CYS A 39 -12.63 -9.61 -18.39
CA CYS A 39 -13.21 -9.60 -17.06
C CYS A 39 -14.07 -8.36 -16.80
N GLN A 40 -15.14 -8.55 -16.03
CA GLN A 40 -16.03 -7.47 -15.63
C GLN A 40 -15.52 -6.80 -14.34
N PRO A 41 -15.50 -5.45 -14.29
CA PRO A 41 -15.14 -4.74 -13.08
C PRO A 41 -16.23 -4.89 -12.01
N ALA A 42 -15.88 -4.57 -10.77
CA ALA A 42 -16.84 -4.53 -9.68
C ALA A 42 -18.00 -3.56 -10.00
N SER A 43 -19.24 -3.98 -9.71
CA SER A 43 -20.46 -3.21 -9.94
C SER A 43 -21.34 -3.25 -8.71
N ASP A 44 -22.01 -2.12 -8.41
CA ASP A 44 -22.92 -2.00 -7.29
C ASP A 44 -24.36 -2.25 -7.76
N PRO A 45 -24.96 -3.41 -7.42
CA PRO A 45 -26.31 -3.75 -7.90
C PRO A 45 -27.37 -2.77 -7.40
N ASN A 46 -27.17 -2.16 -6.24
CA ASN A 46 -28.13 -1.24 -5.63
C ASN A 46 -27.80 0.24 -5.88
N LYS A 47 -26.69 0.54 -6.58
CA LYS A 47 -26.25 1.90 -6.94
C LYS A 47 -26.31 2.87 -5.76
N LEU A 48 -25.83 2.44 -4.59
CA LEU A 48 -25.87 3.23 -3.37
C LEU A 48 -25.09 4.55 -3.54
N PRO A 49 -25.49 5.63 -2.83
CA PRO A 49 -24.83 6.92 -2.92
C PRO A 49 -23.37 6.85 -2.41
N LYS A 50 -22.55 7.76 -2.93
CA LYS A 50 -21.15 7.88 -2.48
C LYS A 50 -21.07 8.34 -1.03
N THR A 51 -20.13 7.77 -0.27
CA THR A 51 -19.89 8.14 1.14
C THR A 51 -18.83 9.25 1.25
N SER A 52 -18.68 9.83 2.46
CA SER A 52 -17.64 10.84 2.71
C SER A 52 -16.21 10.29 2.64
N LEU A 53 -16.03 8.97 2.75
CA LEU A 53 -14.76 8.27 2.59
C LEU A 53 -14.13 8.55 1.21
N GLN A 54 -14.94 8.49 0.15
CA GLN A 54 -14.50 8.69 -1.23
C GLN A 54 -13.97 10.11 -1.53
N LYS A 55 -14.12 11.06 -0.60
CA LYS A 55 -13.59 12.43 -0.75
C LYS A 55 -12.10 12.51 -0.47
N TRP A 56 -11.55 11.56 0.28
CA TRP A 56 -10.17 11.61 0.75
C TRP A 56 -9.43 10.28 0.61
N PHE A 57 -10.11 9.13 0.56
CA PHE A 57 -9.50 7.84 0.31
C PHE A 57 -9.66 7.49 -1.16
N THR A 58 -8.55 7.54 -1.88
CA THR A 58 -8.45 7.45 -3.34
C THR A 58 -7.96 6.08 -3.78
N ARG A 59 -8.09 5.82 -5.07
CA ARG A 59 -7.52 4.63 -5.70
C ARG A 59 -6.01 4.53 -5.46
N ALA A 60 -5.28 5.64 -5.61
CA ALA A 60 -3.84 5.67 -5.43
C ALA A 60 -3.44 5.22 -4.02
N GLU A 61 -4.12 5.71 -2.99
CA GLU A 61 -3.84 5.30 -1.60
C GLU A 61 -4.16 3.82 -1.36
N PHE A 62 -5.26 3.30 -1.93
CA PHE A 62 -5.56 1.86 -1.83
C PHE A 62 -4.49 1.01 -2.53
N GLU A 63 -4.09 1.39 -3.74
CA GLU A 63 -3.13 0.63 -4.54
C GLU A 63 -1.71 0.69 -3.93
N ASP A 64 -1.37 1.78 -3.26
CA ASP A 64 -0.15 1.95 -2.47
C ASP A 64 -0.14 1.10 -1.19
N LEU A 65 -1.27 1.03 -0.49
CA LEU A 65 -1.41 0.20 0.72
C LEU A 65 -1.40 -1.30 0.41
N PHE A 66 -1.92 -1.71 -0.76
CA PHE A 66 -2.11 -3.12 -1.11
C PHE A 66 -1.44 -3.51 -2.45
N PRO A 67 -0.12 -3.29 -2.62
CA PRO A 67 0.56 -3.55 -3.90
C PRO A 67 0.61 -5.04 -4.24
N LYS A 68 0.44 -5.91 -3.24
CA LYS A 68 0.39 -7.38 -3.37
C LYS A 68 -1.01 -7.97 -3.20
N ALA A 69 -2.07 -7.15 -3.31
CA ALA A 69 -3.45 -7.62 -3.25
C ALA A 69 -3.70 -8.80 -4.21
N ASN A 70 -4.79 -9.54 -3.97
CA ASN A 70 -5.19 -10.65 -4.84
C ASN A 70 -4.06 -11.68 -5.03
N HIS A 71 -3.44 -12.10 -3.91
CA HIS A 71 -2.38 -13.12 -3.91
C HIS A 71 -1.17 -12.79 -4.80
N GLY A 72 -0.69 -11.55 -4.75
CA GLY A 72 0.50 -11.11 -5.49
C GLY A 72 0.23 -10.63 -6.92
N TRP A 73 -1.01 -10.72 -7.43
CA TRP A 73 -1.40 -10.09 -8.70
C TRP A 73 -1.46 -8.57 -8.61
N GLY A 74 -1.57 -8.03 -7.40
CA GLY A 74 -1.74 -6.63 -7.11
C GLY A 74 -3.19 -6.17 -7.31
N PRO A 75 -3.43 -4.86 -7.16
CA PRO A 75 -4.74 -4.28 -7.41
C PRO A 75 -5.15 -4.47 -8.87
N HIS A 76 -6.37 -4.97 -9.09
CA HIS A 76 -6.90 -5.17 -10.43
C HIS A 76 -8.41 -4.94 -10.43
N LYS A 77 -8.94 -4.17 -11.39
CA LYS A 77 -10.35 -3.73 -11.44
C LYS A 77 -11.39 -4.86 -11.40
N CYS A 78 -11.01 -6.05 -11.85
CA CYS A 78 -11.88 -7.23 -11.92
C CYS A 78 -11.66 -8.24 -10.80
N LEU A 79 -10.65 -8.03 -9.95
CA LEU A 79 -10.36 -8.93 -8.85
C LEU A 79 -11.06 -8.45 -7.57
N PRO A 80 -11.36 -9.36 -6.62
CA PRO A 80 -12.17 -9.03 -5.46
C PRO A 80 -11.55 -7.95 -4.57
N TYR A 81 -10.22 -7.95 -4.37
CA TYR A 81 -9.52 -6.93 -3.59
C TYR A 81 -9.07 -5.79 -4.50
N SER A 82 -10.04 -4.97 -4.89
CA SER A 82 -9.85 -3.75 -5.70
C SER A 82 -10.42 -2.53 -4.97
N TYR A 83 -9.92 -1.34 -5.32
CA TYR A 83 -10.47 -0.08 -4.80
C TYR A 83 -11.99 0.03 -5.06
N ASP A 84 -12.46 -0.39 -6.24
CA ASP A 84 -13.88 -0.31 -6.60
C ASP A 84 -14.73 -1.23 -5.73
N SER A 85 -14.28 -2.47 -5.51
CA SER A 85 -14.93 -3.41 -4.59
C SER A 85 -15.01 -2.84 -3.17
N PHE A 86 -13.89 -2.29 -2.67
CA PHE A 86 -13.83 -1.70 -1.33
C PHE A 86 -14.78 -0.51 -1.18
N ILE A 87 -14.77 0.41 -2.14
CA ILE A 87 -15.65 1.58 -2.11
C ILE A 87 -17.12 1.17 -2.20
N ILE A 88 -17.47 0.23 -3.08
CA ILE A 88 -18.85 -0.28 -3.19
C ILE A 88 -19.29 -0.87 -1.86
N ALA A 89 -18.49 -1.76 -1.25
CA ALA A 89 -18.79 -2.35 0.04
C ALA A 89 -18.95 -1.29 1.14
N SER A 90 -18.08 -0.27 1.16
CA SER A 90 -18.15 0.82 2.15
C SER A 90 -19.46 1.60 2.12
N ARG A 91 -20.18 1.65 0.98
CA ARG A 91 -21.47 2.34 0.88
C ARG A 91 -22.59 1.68 1.66
N TYR A 92 -22.47 0.37 1.90
CA TYR A 92 -23.42 -0.38 2.74
C TYR A 92 -23.20 -0.13 4.23
N PHE A 93 -22.11 0.54 4.61
CA PHE A 93 -21.77 0.94 5.97
C PHE A 93 -21.50 2.45 6.01
N PRO A 94 -22.54 3.31 5.85
CA PRO A 94 -22.37 4.75 5.67
C PRO A 94 -21.65 5.46 6.84
N GLU A 95 -21.61 4.84 8.01
CA GLU A 95 -20.89 5.34 9.19
C GLU A 95 -19.38 5.01 9.16
N PHE A 96 -18.96 4.04 8.35
CA PHE A 96 -17.56 3.62 8.25
C PHE A 96 -16.67 4.76 7.72
N GLY A 97 -15.61 5.09 8.46
CA GLY A 97 -14.69 6.15 8.09
C GLY A 97 -15.32 7.55 8.05
N THR A 98 -16.44 7.77 8.75
CA THR A 98 -17.13 9.08 8.80
C THR A 98 -17.09 9.78 10.17
N ALA A 99 -16.48 9.15 11.18
CA ALA A 99 -16.29 9.65 12.55
C ALA A 99 -17.59 10.12 13.22
N SER A 100 -18.23 9.22 13.97
CA SER A 100 -19.54 9.41 14.59
C SER A 100 -19.53 10.22 15.91
N SER A 101 -18.38 10.46 16.55
CA SER A 101 -18.32 11.26 17.79
C SER A 101 -16.94 11.90 18.04
N ILE A 102 -16.95 13.22 18.32
CA ILE A 102 -15.76 13.99 18.70
C ILE A 102 -15.75 14.31 20.21
N SER A 103 -16.83 14.06 20.95
CA SER A 103 -17.09 14.77 22.22
C SER A 103 -16.10 14.49 23.35
N ARG A 104 -15.18 13.52 23.16
CA ARG A 104 -14.12 13.17 24.12
C ARG A 104 -12.73 12.97 23.48
N SER A 105 -12.57 13.31 22.21
CA SER A 105 -11.33 13.05 21.46
C SER A 105 -10.45 14.31 21.37
N LYS A 106 -9.13 14.16 21.58
CA LYS A 106 -8.13 15.19 21.28
C LYS A 106 -7.87 15.34 19.77
N PHE A 107 -8.37 14.38 18.97
CA PHE A 107 -8.19 14.35 17.52
C PHE A 107 -9.34 15.04 16.79
N THR A 108 -9.01 15.70 15.69
CA THR A 108 -9.95 16.27 14.72
C THR A 108 -10.82 15.17 14.08
N ARG A 109 -11.96 15.58 13.51
CA ARG A 109 -12.82 14.65 12.76
C ARG A 109 -12.06 13.93 11.64
N ASN A 110 -11.18 14.62 10.92
CA ASN A 110 -10.45 14.02 9.81
C ASN A 110 -9.45 12.97 10.29
N GLU A 111 -8.76 13.22 11.40
CA GLU A 111 -7.88 12.22 12.03
C GLU A 111 -8.66 11.00 12.49
N LEU A 112 -9.83 11.18 13.11
CA LEU A 112 -10.69 10.06 13.51
C LEU A 112 -11.15 9.22 12.32
N LYS A 113 -11.62 9.85 11.24
CA LYS A 113 -12.03 9.14 10.00
C LYS A 113 -10.90 8.29 9.42
N ARG A 114 -9.69 8.87 9.35
CA ARG A 114 -8.50 8.18 8.83
C ARG A 114 -8.06 7.06 9.76
N ARG A 115 -8.12 7.28 11.07
CA ARG A 115 -7.80 6.29 12.09
C ARG A 115 -8.72 5.08 12.01
N ASP A 116 -10.02 5.27 11.82
CA ASP A 116 -10.97 4.15 11.71
C ASP A 116 -10.64 3.26 10.50
N VAL A 117 -10.33 3.86 9.35
CA VAL A 117 -9.93 3.13 8.14
C VAL A 117 -8.56 2.46 8.31
N ALA A 118 -7.60 3.15 8.93
CA ALA A 118 -6.28 2.59 9.22
C ALA A 118 -6.36 1.40 10.18
N ALA A 119 -7.17 1.48 11.23
CA ALA A 119 -7.38 0.39 12.19
C ALA A 119 -8.03 -0.82 11.51
N PHE A 120 -9.06 -0.59 10.69
CA PHE A 120 -9.68 -1.64 9.89
C PHE A 120 -8.64 -2.37 9.03
N PHE A 121 -7.83 -1.63 8.26
CA PHE A 121 -6.83 -2.24 7.41
C PHE A 121 -5.69 -2.91 8.17
N ALA A 122 -5.27 -2.38 9.34
CA ALA A 122 -4.29 -3.05 10.19
C ALA A 122 -4.76 -4.46 10.59
N HIS A 123 -6.04 -4.63 10.92
CA HIS A 123 -6.61 -5.95 11.17
C HIS A 123 -6.60 -6.82 9.92
N ILE A 124 -7.06 -6.33 8.77
CA ILE A 124 -7.07 -7.12 7.53
C ILE A 124 -5.66 -7.57 7.11
N VAL A 125 -4.65 -6.70 7.28
CA VAL A 125 -3.25 -7.04 7.00
C VAL A 125 -2.74 -8.09 7.98
N GLN A 126 -3.10 -8.01 9.26
CA GLN A 126 -2.74 -9.06 10.23
C GLN A 126 -3.37 -10.41 9.87
N GLU A 127 -4.64 -10.43 9.43
CA GLU A 127 -5.38 -11.65 9.11
C GLU A 127 -4.96 -12.30 7.78
N THR A 128 -4.63 -11.48 6.77
CA THR A 128 -4.46 -11.96 5.38
C THR A 128 -3.14 -11.56 4.73
N GLY A 129 -2.34 -10.73 5.40
CA GLY A 129 -1.06 -10.28 4.91
C GLY A 129 -0.05 -11.42 4.80
N GLU A 130 0.80 -11.33 3.79
CA GLU A 130 1.92 -12.26 3.63
C GLU A 130 2.90 -12.09 4.79
N THR A 131 3.03 -13.12 5.63
CA THR A 131 4.15 -13.20 6.59
C THR A 131 5.40 -13.61 5.82
N ASN A 132 6.16 -12.63 5.34
CA ASN A 132 7.39 -12.90 4.61
C ASN A 132 8.57 -13.08 5.59
N TYR A 133 8.89 -14.33 5.93
CA TYR A 133 10.02 -14.67 6.79
C TYR A 133 11.38 -14.33 6.17
N ASP A 134 11.49 -14.22 4.84
CA ASP A 134 12.74 -13.90 4.18
C ASP A 134 13.21 -12.47 4.51
N LEU A 135 12.32 -11.58 4.96
CA LEU A 135 12.68 -10.28 5.52
C LEU A 135 13.56 -10.38 6.78
N PHE A 136 13.48 -11.48 7.53
CA PHE A 136 14.29 -11.72 8.74
C PHE A 136 15.57 -12.52 8.46
N LYS A 137 15.68 -13.18 7.29
CA LYS A 137 16.86 -14.00 6.95
C LYS A 137 18.12 -13.17 6.68
N TYR A 138 17.98 -11.88 6.37
CA TYR A 138 19.12 -11.00 6.07
C TYR A 138 19.90 -10.50 7.30
N VAL A 139 19.51 -10.88 8.54
CA VAL A 139 20.14 -10.35 9.77
C VAL A 139 21.12 -11.33 10.45
N PHE A 140 21.25 -12.58 9.98
CA PHE A 140 22.15 -13.56 10.62
C PHE A 140 22.97 -14.37 9.62
N THR A 141 23.95 -13.72 8.97
CA THR A 141 25.19 -14.39 8.58
C THR A 141 26.28 -13.93 9.54
N PHE A 142 26.49 -14.70 10.60
CA PHE A 142 27.76 -14.64 11.33
C PHE A 142 28.81 -15.32 10.44
N ASN A 143 29.74 -14.52 9.91
CA ASN A 143 31.01 -15.02 9.38
C ASN A 143 31.86 -15.59 10.51
#